data_AF-A0A1L7XXD1-F1
#
_entry.id   AF-A0A1L7XXD1-F1
#
_cell.length_a   1.000
_cell.length_b   1.000
_cell.length_c   1.000
_cell.angle_alpha   90.00
_cell.angle_beta   90.00
_cell.angle_gamma   90.00
#
_symmetry.space_group_name_H-M   'P 1'
#
loop_
_entity.id
_entity.type
_entity.pdbx_description
1 polymer ?
#
loop_
_entity_poly.entity_id
_entity_poly.type
_entity_poly.pdbx_seq_one_letter_code
_entity_poly.pdbx_strand_id
1 'polypeptide(L)'
;MLNLILAALLLFPLIQSQTPQISQSLSIYWRQHCTTTIFHAFDSVNGAISIDTSPLTPPMNPRFATVNSTAWEQWYFDSISSNGESNSVITFFRDPSLDVLGLGSLWVMHDAVWSNGTRASTIEFVEEAMVVVCPGYTFGLWNSSSQSSEFTFNVTSDSTQASISVSTLKTQGTLNVTTLGPARYPDGLLYPDKHGSLFFAPMLWWVEAVPAGNTQVDFEIGGSEIGFTGYGGVDYFAGSYIWDYICKDWYWMRGVVGPYSIVFWQFTSAIDNNTYTSAFLVQNGAVIFSTQNSGLDISGPQDSYANITLLYGTGHGVVTAPMGLNDTGYALDFVEGITNGVAGRRWHFETQHQNVGFSTLPGINSVYTRFADSAKGGQNEQKVYKGAMNTEQFVTKVVYPLI
;
A
#
# COMPACT_ATOMS: atom_id res chain seq x y z
N MET A 1 -35.44 72.63 8.76
CA MET A 1 -35.00 72.32 10.13
C MET A 1 -33.91 71.26 9.97
N LEU A 2 -32.59 71.48 10.15
CA LEU A 2 -31.86 72.20 11.24
C LEU A 2 -32.35 71.72 12.63
N ASN A 3 -31.58 71.32 13.66
CA ASN A 3 -30.14 71.33 14.02
C ASN A 3 -29.93 70.38 15.26
N LEU A 4 -28.75 69.84 15.68
CA LEU A 4 -27.36 69.82 15.18
C LEU A 4 -26.55 68.60 15.76
N ILE A 5 -25.36 68.39 15.18
CA ILE A 5 -24.10 67.71 15.59
C ILE A 5 -23.74 67.71 17.11
N LEU A 6 -23.18 66.59 17.62
CA LEU A 6 -21.84 66.43 18.27
C LEU A 6 -21.70 64.95 18.78
N ALA A 7 -20.80 64.10 18.26
CA ALA A 7 -19.34 64.05 18.39
C ALA A 7 -18.82 63.36 19.68
N ALA A 8 -18.32 62.12 19.53
CA ALA A 8 -17.36 61.49 20.45
C ALA A 8 -16.55 60.42 19.68
N LEU A 9 -15.30 60.73 19.30
CA LEU A 9 -14.33 59.72 18.89
C LEU A 9 -13.87 58.94 20.12
N LEU A 10 -13.87 57.61 20.06
CA LEU A 10 -12.98 56.79 20.89
C LEU A 10 -12.29 55.75 20.03
N LEU A 11 -10.96 55.68 20.20
CA LEU A 11 -10.05 54.86 19.42
C LEU A 11 -10.23 53.37 19.71
N PHE A 12 -10.34 52.56 18.65
CA PHE A 12 -9.87 51.19 18.64
C PHE A 12 -9.01 50.98 17.38
N PRO A 13 -7.86 50.29 17.48
CA PRO A 13 -6.96 50.14 16.36
C PRO A 13 -7.55 49.20 15.31
N LEU A 14 -7.36 49.55 14.03
CA LEU A 14 -7.47 48.59 12.93
C LEU A 14 -6.39 47.52 13.12
N ILE A 15 -6.78 46.38 13.69
CA ILE A 15 -6.00 45.15 13.57
C ILE A 15 -6.16 44.70 12.12
N GLN A 16 -5.25 45.16 11.26
CA GLN A 16 -5.01 44.47 9.99
C GLN A 16 -4.57 43.05 10.35
N SER A 17 -5.40 42.06 10.03
CA SER A 17 -5.01 40.66 10.09
C SER A 17 -3.90 40.44 9.06
N GLN A 18 -2.65 40.52 9.52
CA GLN A 18 -1.50 40.16 8.71
C GLN A 18 -1.61 38.68 8.37
N THR A 19 -2.03 38.38 7.15
CA THR A 19 -1.75 37.08 6.56
C THR A 19 -0.22 36.88 6.62
N PRO A 20 0.28 35.75 7.16
CA PRO A 20 1.70 35.51 7.15
C PRO A 20 2.13 35.35 5.70
N GLN A 21 2.80 36.37 5.15
CA GLN A 21 3.57 36.20 3.93
C GLN A 21 4.67 35.17 4.22
N ILE A 22 4.42 33.91 3.84
CA ILE A 22 5.45 32.89 3.77
C ILE A 22 6.55 33.47 2.88
N SER A 23 7.69 33.73 3.49
CA SER A 23 8.76 34.52 2.86
C SER A 23 9.23 33.85 1.58
N GLN A 24 9.23 34.60 0.48
CA GLN A 24 9.68 34.13 -0.84
C GLN A 24 11.16 33.66 -0.85
N SER A 25 11.94 33.96 0.19
CA SER A 25 13.29 33.43 0.40
C SER A 25 13.33 31.95 0.80
N LEU A 26 12.37 31.47 1.61
CA LEU A 26 12.28 30.05 1.98
C LEU A 26 11.87 29.18 0.78
N SER A 27 10.99 29.68 -0.09
CA SER A 27 10.53 28.94 -1.28
C SER A 27 11.56 28.82 -2.42
N ILE A 28 12.75 29.42 -2.27
CA ILE A 28 13.88 29.29 -3.21
C ILE A 28 14.86 28.20 -2.75
N TYR A 29 15.11 28.06 -1.44
CA TYR A 29 16.09 27.09 -0.91
C TYR A 29 15.63 25.63 -1.15
N TRP A 30 14.36 25.33 -0.92
CA TRP A 30 13.79 23.98 -1.17
C TRP A 30 13.87 23.57 -2.65
N ARG A 31 13.77 24.52 -3.60
CA ARG A 31 13.81 24.24 -5.04
C ARG A 31 15.18 23.79 -5.56
N GLN A 32 16.26 23.97 -4.80
CA GLN A 32 17.61 23.60 -5.27
C GLN A 32 17.97 22.13 -5.07
N HIS A 33 17.21 21.39 -4.26
CA HIS A 33 17.53 19.99 -3.91
C HIS A 33 16.36 19.02 -4.05
N CYS A 34 15.19 19.48 -4.49
CA CYS A 34 14.05 18.60 -4.78
C CYS A 34 13.86 18.42 -6.29
N THR A 35 13.47 17.23 -6.72
CA THR A 35 13.01 16.95 -8.09
C THR A 35 11.49 16.82 -8.10
N THR A 36 10.84 17.43 -9.08
CA THR A 36 9.38 17.41 -9.23
C THR A 36 9.02 16.80 -10.57
N THR A 37 8.09 15.84 -10.56
CA THR A 37 7.50 15.25 -11.78
C THR A 37 5.99 15.49 -11.75
N ILE A 38 5.47 16.11 -12.80
CA ILE A 38 4.04 16.45 -12.98
C ILE A 38 3.52 15.65 -14.17
N PHE A 39 2.29 15.16 -14.04
CA PHE A 39 1.55 14.39 -15.04
C PHE A 39 0.13 14.92 -15.09
N HIS A 40 -0.46 15.01 -16.28
CA HIS A 40 -1.87 15.29 -16.48
C HIS A 40 -2.65 14.03 -16.86
N ALA A 41 -3.96 14.03 -16.63
CA ALA A 41 -4.84 12.86 -16.78
C ALA A 41 -4.70 12.11 -18.11
N PHE A 42 -4.42 12.83 -19.19
CA PHE A 42 -4.35 12.30 -20.56
C PHE A 42 -2.93 12.33 -21.16
N ASP A 43 -1.90 12.55 -20.34
CA ASP A 43 -0.51 12.43 -20.78
C ASP A 43 -0.19 10.95 -21.03
N SER A 44 0.17 10.62 -22.27
CA SER A 44 0.57 9.28 -22.68
C SER A 44 1.50 9.33 -23.88
N VAL A 45 2.48 8.42 -23.94
CA VAL A 45 3.38 8.27 -25.08
C VAL A 45 3.13 6.98 -25.87
N ASN A 46 3.35 7.06 -27.19
CA ASN A 46 3.30 5.89 -28.05
C ASN A 46 4.59 5.08 -27.96
N GLY A 47 4.47 3.77 -27.72
CA GLY A 47 5.58 2.82 -27.76
C GLY A 47 6.12 2.41 -26.39
N ALA A 48 7.30 1.79 -26.39
CA ALA A 48 7.95 1.29 -25.19
C ALA A 48 8.56 2.44 -24.36
N ILE A 49 8.42 2.35 -23.04
CA ILE A 49 9.03 3.26 -22.07
C ILE A 49 10.06 2.51 -21.21
N SER A 50 11.04 3.24 -20.67
CA SER A 50 12.04 2.67 -19.75
C SER A 50 11.62 2.89 -18.30
N ILE A 51 11.93 1.91 -17.45
CA ILE A 51 11.74 1.96 -16.00
C ILE A 51 13.09 2.16 -15.29
N ASP A 52 13.13 3.03 -14.28
CA ASP A 52 14.25 3.11 -13.35
C ASP A 52 14.24 1.92 -12.38
N THR A 53 15.11 0.95 -12.63
CA THR A 53 15.32 -0.20 -11.76
C THR A 53 16.39 0.02 -10.68
N SER A 54 16.93 1.25 -10.55
CA SER A 54 17.94 1.57 -9.53
C SER A 54 17.42 1.28 -8.13
N PRO A 55 18.10 0.39 -7.36
CA PRO A 55 17.68 0.12 -5.98
C PRO A 55 17.99 1.31 -5.06
N LEU A 56 18.90 2.21 -5.45
CA LEU A 56 19.25 3.40 -4.67
C LEU A 56 18.27 4.56 -4.86
N THR A 57 17.38 4.50 -5.85
CA THR A 57 16.31 5.50 -6.03
C THR A 57 15.26 5.31 -4.92
N PRO A 58 14.92 6.37 -4.14
CA PRO A 58 14.04 6.27 -2.98
C PRO A 58 12.72 5.54 -3.23
N PRO A 59 12.22 4.72 -2.28
CA PRO A 59 11.13 3.76 -2.52
C PRO A 59 9.93 4.36 -3.26
N MET A 60 9.43 5.50 -2.76
CA MET A 60 8.23 6.18 -3.23
C MET A 60 8.42 7.05 -4.49
N ASN A 61 9.58 7.02 -5.13
CA ASN A 61 9.79 7.78 -6.36
C ASN A 61 9.10 7.09 -7.55
N PRO A 62 8.54 7.88 -8.51
CA PRO A 62 8.18 7.37 -9.83
C PRO A 62 9.37 6.66 -10.47
N ARG A 63 9.09 5.52 -11.12
CA ARG A 63 10.08 4.75 -11.87
C ARG A 63 9.93 4.93 -13.37
N PHE A 64 8.77 5.39 -13.84
CA PHE A 64 8.56 5.83 -15.20
C PHE A 64 8.61 7.36 -15.30
N ALA A 65 9.29 7.87 -16.33
CA ALA A 65 9.33 9.31 -16.62
C ALA A 65 8.04 9.82 -17.30
N THR A 66 7.22 8.90 -17.83
CA THR A 66 5.95 9.12 -18.55
C THR A 66 5.19 7.80 -18.57
N VAL A 67 3.87 7.79 -18.72
CA VAL A 67 3.09 6.56 -18.93
C VAL A 67 2.85 6.31 -20.41
N ASN A 68 2.59 5.05 -20.78
CA ASN A 68 2.08 4.67 -22.09
C ASN A 68 0.72 3.97 -21.92
N SER A 69 0.25 3.22 -22.92
CA SER A 69 -1.05 2.53 -22.87
C SER A 69 -1.10 1.24 -22.03
N THR A 70 0.00 0.81 -21.39
CA THR A 70 0.05 -0.49 -20.66
C THR A 70 0.76 -0.44 -19.31
N ALA A 71 1.76 0.43 -19.17
CA ALA A 71 2.57 0.55 -17.97
C ALA A 71 1.90 1.41 -16.91
N TRP A 72 2.08 1.05 -15.64
CA TRP A 72 1.39 1.66 -14.51
C TRP A 72 2.27 1.79 -13.26
N GLU A 73 1.94 2.75 -12.40
CA GLU A 73 2.54 2.99 -11.08
C GLU A 73 1.43 3.04 -10.02
N GLN A 74 1.67 2.44 -8.85
CA GLN A 74 0.76 2.47 -7.70
C GLN A 74 1.54 2.81 -6.42
N TRP A 75 1.09 3.85 -5.71
CA TRP A 75 1.49 4.11 -4.32
C TRP A 75 0.36 3.61 -3.43
N TYR A 76 0.62 2.55 -2.67
CA TYR A 76 -0.40 1.78 -1.96
C TYR A 76 -0.17 1.91 -0.46
N PHE A 77 -1.21 2.32 0.25
CA PHE A 77 -1.20 2.54 1.69
C PHE A 77 -2.36 1.76 2.30
N ASP A 78 -2.05 0.79 3.14
CA ASP A 78 -3.06 -0.01 3.83
C ASP A 78 -3.07 0.24 5.33
N SER A 79 -4.21 -0.05 5.94
CA SER A 79 -4.37 -0.02 7.39
C SER A 79 -5.46 -0.98 7.82
N ILE A 80 -5.28 -1.60 8.99
CA ILE A 80 -6.23 -2.49 9.64
C ILE A 80 -6.30 -2.17 11.12
N SER A 81 -7.49 -2.23 11.71
CA SER A 81 -7.68 -2.03 13.14
C SER A 81 -6.96 -3.11 13.96
N SER A 82 -6.51 -2.77 15.17
CA SER A 82 -5.75 -3.68 16.04
C SER A 82 -6.50 -4.97 16.44
N ASN A 83 -7.82 -5.02 16.25
CA ASN A 83 -8.66 -6.22 16.44
C ASN A 83 -8.95 -7.00 15.15
N GLY A 84 -8.58 -6.48 13.97
CA GLY A 84 -8.78 -7.15 12.68
C GLY A 84 -10.17 -7.03 12.08
N GLU A 85 -11.04 -6.17 12.61
CA GLU A 85 -12.45 -6.06 12.18
C GLU A 85 -12.70 -4.96 11.14
N SER A 86 -11.84 -3.94 11.06
CA SER A 86 -11.98 -2.81 10.14
C SER A 86 -10.69 -2.61 9.34
N ASN A 87 -10.78 -2.24 8.07
CA ASN A 87 -9.62 -1.82 7.28
C ASN A 87 -9.93 -0.58 6.44
N SER A 88 -8.87 0.12 6.04
CA SER A 88 -8.92 1.28 5.15
C SER A 88 -7.68 1.26 4.27
N VAL A 89 -7.85 1.34 2.95
CA VAL A 89 -6.77 1.26 1.97
C VAL A 89 -6.93 2.37 0.95
N ILE A 90 -5.85 3.12 0.73
CA ILE A 90 -5.80 4.21 -0.26
C ILE A 90 -4.69 3.90 -1.25
N THR A 91 -5.03 3.90 -2.54
CA THR A 91 -4.07 3.66 -3.61
C THR A 91 -4.13 4.81 -4.62
N PHE A 92 -2.98 5.43 -4.87
CA PHE A 92 -2.79 6.46 -5.88
C PHE A 92 -2.30 5.79 -7.15
N PHE A 93 -2.97 6.03 -8.28
CA PHE A 93 -2.65 5.39 -9.55
C PHE A 93 -2.08 6.40 -10.56
N ARG A 94 -1.07 5.93 -11.29
CA ARG A 94 -0.86 6.27 -12.70
C ARG A 94 -1.06 5.01 -13.49
N ASP A 95 -2.29 4.74 -13.94
CA ASP A 95 -2.68 3.50 -14.58
C ASP A 95 -3.63 3.76 -15.76
N PRO A 96 -3.22 3.48 -17.02
CA PRO A 96 -4.03 3.67 -18.22
C PRO A 96 -5.16 2.64 -18.38
N SER A 97 -5.33 1.68 -17.44
CA SER A 97 -6.33 0.60 -17.53
C SER A 97 -7.77 1.08 -17.81
N LEU A 98 -8.12 2.30 -17.39
CA LEU A 98 -9.45 2.91 -17.57
C LEU A 98 -9.49 4.02 -18.64
N ASP A 99 -8.36 4.30 -19.31
CA ASP A 99 -8.27 5.33 -20.37
C ASP A 99 -9.11 4.97 -21.61
N VAL A 100 -9.37 3.67 -21.84
CA VAL A 100 -10.30 3.19 -22.88
C VAL A 100 -11.74 3.71 -22.69
N LEU A 101 -12.10 4.15 -21.48
CA LEU A 101 -13.38 4.77 -21.16
C LEU A 101 -13.34 6.31 -21.28
N GLY A 102 -12.20 6.89 -21.66
CA GLY A 102 -11.98 8.34 -21.71
C GLY A 102 -11.82 9.01 -20.35
N LEU A 103 -11.46 8.24 -19.31
CA LEU A 103 -11.35 8.71 -17.93
C LEU A 103 -9.93 9.15 -17.55
N GLY A 104 -8.94 8.93 -18.42
CA GLY A 104 -7.54 9.22 -18.18
C GLY A 104 -6.83 8.15 -17.34
N SER A 105 -5.54 8.39 -17.08
CA SER A 105 -4.63 7.49 -16.36
C SER A 105 -4.43 7.85 -14.88
N LEU A 106 -5.00 8.96 -14.41
CA LEU A 106 -4.79 9.46 -13.05
C LEU A 106 -6.05 9.31 -12.19
N TRP A 107 -5.98 8.46 -11.18
CA TRP A 107 -7.08 8.21 -10.25
C TRP A 107 -6.59 7.80 -8.87
N VAL A 108 -7.46 7.95 -7.88
CA VAL A 108 -7.25 7.46 -6.51
C VAL A 108 -8.41 6.57 -6.13
N MET A 109 -8.11 5.43 -5.51
CA MET A 109 -9.09 4.52 -4.93
C MET A 109 -8.97 4.54 -3.41
N HIS A 110 -10.10 4.65 -2.70
CA HIS A 110 -10.18 4.49 -1.25
C HIS A 110 -11.24 3.45 -0.90
N ASP A 111 -10.79 2.30 -0.41
CA ASP A 111 -11.63 1.23 0.10
C ASP A 111 -11.65 1.25 1.63
N ALA A 112 -12.81 0.95 2.24
CA ALA A 112 -12.93 0.83 3.69
C ALA A 112 -13.98 -0.21 4.09
N VAL A 113 -13.72 -0.92 5.19
CA VAL A 113 -14.72 -1.74 5.89
C VAL A 113 -14.77 -1.39 7.37
N TRP A 114 -15.98 -1.27 7.89
CA TRP A 114 -16.27 -1.05 9.31
C TRP A 114 -16.43 -2.39 10.02
N SER A 115 -16.27 -2.41 11.34
CA SER A 115 -16.41 -3.64 12.16
C SER A 115 -17.77 -4.34 12.02
N ASN A 116 -18.82 -3.60 11.66
CA ASN A 116 -20.15 -4.15 11.36
C ASN A 116 -20.30 -4.79 9.96
N GLY A 117 -19.22 -4.86 9.17
CA GLY A 117 -19.21 -5.38 7.79
C GLY A 117 -19.76 -4.43 6.72
N THR A 118 -20.10 -3.18 7.07
CA THR A 118 -20.42 -2.12 6.09
C THR A 118 -19.15 -1.79 5.30
N ARG A 119 -19.28 -1.58 3.99
CA ARG A 119 -18.16 -1.32 3.08
C ARG A 119 -18.40 -0.05 2.27
N ALA A 120 -17.33 0.70 2.03
CA ALA A 120 -17.29 1.79 1.07
C ALA A 120 -16.11 1.56 0.11
N SER A 121 -16.28 1.99 -1.13
CA SER A 121 -15.19 2.12 -2.10
C SER A 121 -15.48 3.36 -2.93
N THR A 122 -14.50 4.25 -3.02
CA THR A 122 -14.55 5.45 -3.87
C THR A 122 -13.42 5.38 -4.88
N ILE A 123 -13.74 5.77 -6.12
CA ILE A 123 -12.77 6.00 -7.19
C ILE A 123 -12.98 7.44 -7.65
N GLU A 124 -11.92 8.24 -7.60
CA GLU A 124 -11.93 9.63 -8.07
C GLU A 124 -10.82 9.82 -9.11
N PHE A 125 -11.21 10.18 -10.34
CA PHE A 125 -10.30 10.55 -11.42
C PHE A 125 -9.86 12.00 -11.23
N VAL A 126 -8.58 12.28 -11.43
CA VAL A 126 -8.00 13.60 -11.16
C VAL A 126 -7.37 14.21 -12.41
N GLU A 127 -7.20 15.53 -12.43
CA GLU A 127 -6.70 16.27 -13.59
C GLU A 127 -5.16 16.30 -13.64
N GLU A 128 -4.52 16.33 -12.48
CA GLU A 128 -3.07 16.42 -12.33
C GLU A 128 -2.57 15.52 -11.19
N ALA A 129 -1.40 14.91 -11.38
CA ALA A 129 -0.64 14.21 -10.36
C ALA A 129 0.81 14.74 -10.31
N MET A 130 1.22 15.26 -9.16
CA MET A 130 2.57 15.73 -8.89
C MET A 130 3.24 14.84 -7.84
N VAL A 131 4.49 14.44 -8.09
CA VAL A 131 5.36 13.85 -7.06
C VAL A 131 6.62 14.71 -6.91
N VAL A 132 6.91 15.11 -5.67
CA VAL A 132 8.06 15.92 -5.28
C VAL A 132 8.96 15.08 -4.38
N VAL A 133 10.20 14.87 -4.81
CA VAL A 133 11.23 14.13 -4.07
C VAL A 133 12.22 15.13 -3.52
N CYS A 134 12.40 15.15 -2.20
CA CYS A 134 13.34 16.01 -1.49
C CYS A 134 14.31 15.16 -0.65
N PRO A 135 15.44 15.71 -0.15
CA PRO A 135 16.42 14.93 0.63
C PRO A 135 15.93 14.37 1.97
N GLY A 136 14.75 14.79 2.44
CA GLY A 136 14.14 14.31 3.69
C GLY A 136 12.74 13.71 3.55
N TYR A 137 12.09 13.81 2.38
CA TYR A 137 10.77 13.23 2.14
C TYR A 137 10.44 13.10 0.64
N THR A 138 9.49 12.22 0.31
CA THR A 138 8.77 12.20 -0.96
C THR A 138 7.30 12.53 -0.71
N PHE A 139 6.78 13.53 -1.42
CA PHE A 139 5.40 14.01 -1.34
C PHE A 139 4.66 13.76 -2.65
N GLY A 140 3.42 13.29 -2.58
CA GLY A 140 2.52 13.12 -3.72
C GLY A 140 1.27 13.98 -3.58
N LEU A 141 0.76 14.47 -4.71
CA LEU A 141 -0.49 15.23 -4.83
C LEU A 141 -1.25 14.71 -6.06
N TRP A 142 -2.50 14.30 -5.89
CA TRP A 142 -3.47 13.97 -6.94
C TRP A 142 -4.63 14.97 -6.79
N ASN A 143 -4.84 15.84 -7.78
CA ASN A 143 -5.74 17.00 -7.66
C ASN A 143 -6.68 17.13 -8.87
N SER A 144 -7.95 17.41 -8.60
CA SER A 144 -8.88 17.98 -9.58
C SER A 144 -9.51 19.25 -9.02
N SER A 145 -9.20 20.38 -9.66
CA SER A 145 -9.78 21.67 -9.33
C SER A 145 -11.23 21.77 -9.80
N SER A 146 -11.61 21.09 -10.90
CA SER A 146 -13.00 21.05 -11.36
C SER A 146 -13.93 20.25 -10.44
N GLN A 147 -13.42 19.20 -9.78
CA GLN A 147 -14.18 18.37 -8.83
C GLN A 147 -14.01 18.80 -7.37
N SER A 148 -13.08 19.71 -7.07
CA SER A 148 -12.68 20.06 -5.69
C SER A 148 -12.19 18.85 -4.89
N SER A 149 -11.35 18.03 -5.52
CA SER A 149 -10.76 16.82 -4.95
C SER A 149 -9.25 16.98 -4.81
N GLU A 150 -8.75 16.80 -3.60
CA GLU A 150 -7.32 16.78 -3.29
C GLU A 150 -6.98 15.54 -2.46
N PHE A 151 -6.03 14.74 -2.95
CA PHE A 151 -5.41 13.64 -2.23
C PHE A 151 -3.92 13.89 -2.14
N THR A 152 -3.34 13.72 -0.96
CA THR A 152 -1.90 13.89 -0.75
C THR A 152 -1.31 12.72 0.02
N PHE A 153 -0.04 12.41 -0.26
CA PHE A 153 0.77 11.57 0.62
C PHE A 153 2.11 12.23 0.92
N ASN A 154 2.71 11.85 2.04
CA ASN A 154 4.07 12.23 2.42
C ASN A 154 4.76 11.02 3.06
N VAL A 155 5.99 10.72 2.65
CA VAL A 155 6.81 9.65 3.23
C VAL A 155 8.21 10.18 3.48
N THR A 156 8.70 10.04 4.70
CA THR A 156 10.06 10.44 5.10
C THR A 156 11.14 9.65 4.35
N SER A 157 12.28 10.27 4.03
CA SER A 157 13.35 9.58 3.27
C SER A 157 14.06 8.46 4.06
N ASP A 158 13.94 8.45 5.39
CA ASP A 158 14.35 7.32 6.24
C ASP A 158 13.26 6.24 6.38
N SER A 159 12.11 6.46 5.74
CA SER A 159 10.90 5.61 5.77
C SER A 159 10.39 5.29 7.19
N THR A 160 10.64 6.18 8.16
CA THR A 160 10.15 5.99 9.53
C THR A 160 8.68 6.38 9.70
N GLN A 161 8.21 7.34 8.90
CA GLN A 161 6.87 7.91 8.94
C GLN A 161 6.30 8.09 7.54
N ALA A 162 4.99 7.85 7.43
CA ALA A 162 4.18 8.19 6.27
C ALA A 162 2.83 8.78 6.69
N SER A 163 2.25 9.64 5.87
CA SER A 163 0.91 10.19 6.08
C SER A 163 0.16 10.40 4.77
N ILE A 164 -1.17 10.34 4.83
CA ILE A 164 -2.11 10.74 3.79
C ILE A 164 -3.04 11.80 4.35
N SER A 165 -3.38 12.79 3.52
CA SER A 165 -4.51 13.69 3.77
C SER A 165 -5.43 13.69 2.54
N VAL A 166 -6.73 13.54 2.78
CA VAL A 166 -7.77 13.55 1.75
C VAL A 166 -8.74 14.68 2.03
N SER A 167 -9.10 15.43 0.98
CA SER A 167 -10.06 16.52 1.00
C SER A 167 -10.86 16.52 -0.30
N THR A 168 -11.95 15.78 -0.34
CA THR A 168 -12.92 15.74 -1.45
C THR A 168 -14.35 15.93 -0.93
N LEU A 169 -15.31 16.09 -1.84
CA LEU A 169 -16.73 16.18 -1.49
C LEU A 169 -17.31 14.88 -0.89
N LYS A 170 -16.61 13.74 -1.04
CA LYS A 170 -17.05 12.43 -0.54
C LYS A 170 -16.20 11.92 0.62
N THR A 171 -14.92 12.30 0.66
CA THR A 171 -13.95 11.75 1.59
C THR A 171 -13.14 12.87 2.21
N GLN A 172 -13.04 12.91 3.53
CA GLN A 172 -12.19 13.85 4.26
C GLN A 172 -11.45 13.14 5.37
N GLY A 173 -10.20 13.51 5.65
CA GLY A 173 -9.46 13.02 6.81
C GLY A 173 -8.03 12.57 6.51
N THR A 174 -7.47 11.74 7.39
CA THR A 174 -6.06 11.33 7.36
C THR A 174 -5.81 9.86 7.71
N LEU A 175 -4.71 9.33 7.18
CA LEU A 175 -4.04 8.12 7.66
C LEU A 175 -2.60 8.49 8.02
N ASN A 176 -2.13 8.08 9.19
CA ASN A 176 -0.72 8.18 9.58
C ASN A 176 -0.14 6.79 9.86
N VAL A 177 1.10 6.55 9.45
CA VAL A 177 1.84 5.30 9.63
C VAL A 177 3.19 5.59 10.27
N THR A 178 3.55 4.88 11.34
CA THR A 178 4.88 4.92 11.97
C THR A 178 5.50 3.52 11.93
N THR A 179 6.67 3.37 11.31
CA THR A 179 7.23 2.05 11.01
C THR A 179 7.53 1.19 12.25
N LEU A 180 7.43 -0.12 12.05
CA LEU A 180 7.83 -1.19 12.98
C LEU A 180 9.03 -2.00 12.46
N GLY A 181 9.56 -1.67 11.27
CA GLY A 181 10.72 -2.33 10.67
C GLY A 181 11.42 -1.48 9.59
N PRO A 182 12.61 -1.90 9.14
CA PRO A 182 13.32 -1.21 8.06
C PRO A 182 12.62 -1.39 6.71
N ALA A 183 12.67 -0.37 5.85
CA ALA A 183 12.30 -0.47 4.43
C ALA A 183 13.10 -1.58 3.71
N ARG A 184 12.50 -2.23 2.72
CA ARG A 184 13.13 -3.38 2.04
C ARG A 184 12.75 -3.54 0.57
N TYR A 185 13.55 -4.32 -0.12
CA TYR A 185 13.25 -4.84 -1.45
C TYR A 185 12.54 -6.22 -1.38
N PRO A 186 11.88 -6.67 -2.47
CA PRO A 186 11.29 -8.00 -2.61
C PRO A 186 12.24 -9.17 -2.31
N ASP A 187 13.55 -9.01 -2.52
CA ASP A 187 14.57 -10.01 -2.19
C ASP A 187 14.90 -10.13 -0.68
N GLY A 188 14.41 -9.20 0.13
CA GLY A 188 14.66 -9.17 1.58
C GLY A 188 15.86 -8.33 2.01
N LEU A 189 16.65 -7.80 1.08
CA LEU A 189 17.68 -6.80 1.38
C LEU A 189 17.01 -5.50 1.85
N LEU A 190 17.70 -4.77 2.72
CA LEU A 190 17.18 -3.56 3.33
C LEU A 190 17.50 -2.34 2.47
N TYR A 191 16.56 -1.42 2.34
CA TYR A 191 16.81 -0.15 1.67
C TYR A 191 17.63 0.78 2.59
N PRO A 192 18.66 1.49 2.09
CA PRO A 192 19.24 1.39 0.75
C PRO A 192 20.35 0.32 0.67
N ASP A 193 20.26 -0.58 -0.32
CA ASP A 193 21.36 -1.48 -0.70
C ASP A 193 21.56 -1.46 -2.22
N LYS A 194 22.81 -1.34 -2.65
CA LYS A 194 23.20 -1.35 -4.08
C LYS A 194 23.01 -2.72 -4.75
N HIS A 195 22.84 -3.78 -3.95
CA HIS A 195 22.57 -5.15 -4.39
C HIS A 195 21.09 -5.54 -4.30
N GLY A 196 20.26 -4.68 -3.70
CA GLY A 196 18.81 -4.86 -3.68
C GLY A 196 18.21 -4.85 -5.09
N SER A 197 17.06 -5.47 -5.24
CA SER A 197 16.36 -5.59 -6.51
C SER A 197 14.88 -5.26 -6.36
N LEU A 198 14.42 -4.25 -7.11
CA LEU A 198 12.98 -3.94 -7.25
C LEU A 198 12.22 -5.01 -8.02
N PHE A 199 12.91 -5.86 -8.80
CA PHE A 199 12.26 -6.93 -9.56
C PHE A 199 11.67 -7.96 -8.60
N PHE A 200 10.35 -8.17 -8.69
CA PHE A 200 9.67 -9.23 -7.96
C PHE A 200 9.28 -10.38 -8.88
N ALA A 201 8.68 -10.09 -10.03
CA ALA A 201 8.27 -11.06 -11.04
C ALA A 201 8.36 -10.44 -12.45
N PRO A 202 8.25 -11.23 -13.55
CA PRO A 202 8.25 -10.69 -14.91
C PRO A 202 7.21 -9.58 -15.09
N MET A 203 7.68 -8.43 -15.60
CA MET A 203 6.87 -7.20 -15.79
C MET A 203 6.32 -6.57 -14.50
N LEU A 204 6.81 -6.95 -13.32
CA LEU A 204 6.36 -6.47 -12.01
C LEU A 204 7.53 -6.07 -11.09
N TRP A 205 7.49 -4.83 -10.62
CA TRP A 205 8.44 -4.27 -9.67
C TRP A 205 7.72 -3.80 -8.40
N TRP A 206 8.37 -3.98 -7.26
CA TRP A 206 7.83 -3.68 -5.94
C TRP A 206 8.94 -3.21 -5.00
N VAL A 207 8.59 -2.36 -4.03
CA VAL A 207 9.42 -2.03 -2.87
C VAL A 207 8.53 -1.63 -1.71
N GLU A 208 8.91 -2.05 -0.51
CA GLU A 208 8.20 -1.69 0.72
C GLU A 208 8.93 -0.53 1.38
N ALA A 209 8.34 0.67 1.31
CA ALA A 209 8.83 1.81 2.09
C ALA A 209 8.57 1.56 3.58
N VAL A 210 7.37 1.11 3.93
CA VAL A 210 7.02 0.74 5.31
C VAL A 210 6.41 -0.67 5.29
N PRO A 211 7.21 -1.73 5.50
CA PRO A 211 6.70 -3.10 5.42
C PRO A 211 5.64 -3.41 6.47
N ALA A 212 5.73 -2.75 7.62
CA ALA A 212 4.69 -2.72 8.63
C ALA A 212 4.92 -1.52 9.55
N GLY A 213 3.85 -0.94 10.06
CA GLY A 213 3.85 0.17 10.99
C GLY A 213 2.60 0.21 11.85
N ASN A 214 2.65 0.99 12.94
CA ASN A 214 1.45 1.38 13.69
C ASN A 214 0.69 2.41 12.86
N THR A 215 -0.63 2.25 12.74
CA THR A 215 -1.50 3.16 12.00
C THR A 215 -2.46 3.92 12.90
N GLN A 216 -2.77 5.15 12.51
CA GLN A 216 -3.88 5.94 13.00
C GLN A 216 -4.71 6.40 11.80
N VAL A 217 -5.96 5.96 11.75
CA VAL A 217 -6.95 6.27 10.72
C VAL A 217 -8.01 7.18 11.31
N ASP A 218 -8.37 8.23 10.58
CA ASP A 218 -9.43 9.15 10.90
C ASP A 218 -10.00 9.72 9.59
N PHE A 219 -11.05 9.08 9.04
CA PHE A 219 -11.74 9.53 7.81
C PHE A 219 -13.25 9.62 8.01
N GLU A 220 -13.87 10.56 7.31
CA GLU A 220 -15.30 10.54 6.97
C GLU A 220 -15.43 10.14 5.49
N ILE A 221 -16.20 9.08 5.20
CA ILE A 221 -16.48 8.59 3.84
C ILE A 221 -17.99 8.58 3.63
N GLY A 222 -18.49 9.42 2.73
CA GLY A 222 -19.91 9.54 2.42
C GLY A 222 -20.80 9.89 3.61
N GLY A 223 -20.29 10.68 4.57
CA GLY A 223 -20.99 11.01 5.82
C GLY A 223 -20.89 9.93 6.91
N SER A 224 -20.04 8.91 6.74
CA SER A 224 -19.78 7.87 7.75
C SER A 224 -18.35 7.94 8.25
N GLU A 225 -18.17 8.15 9.56
CA GLU A 225 -16.86 8.16 10.23
C GLU A 225 -16.25 6.75 10.31
N ILE A 226 -14.99 6.60 9.90
CA ILE A 226 -14.14 5.44 10.17
C ILE A 226 -12.85 5.92 10.85
N GLY A 227 -12.72 5.62 12.14
CA GLY A 227 -11.53 5.95 12.93
C GLY A 227 -11.04 4.76 13.74
N PHE A 228 -9.76 4.44 13.65
CA PHE A 228 -9.14 3.35 14.44
C PHE A 228 -7.63 3.50 14.57
N THR A 229 -7.06 2.79 15.55
CA THR A 229 -5.63 2.51 15.62
C THR A 229 -5.36 1.03 15.37
N GLY A 230 -4.24 0.75 14.72
CA GLY A 230 -3.84 -0.62 14.42
C GLY A 230 -2.53 -0.70 13.65
N TYR A 231 -2.55 -1.45 12.56
CA TYR A 231 -1.36 -1.78 11.77
C TYR A 231 -1.58 -1.45 10.30
N GLY A 232 -0.54 -1.52 9.48
CA GLY A 232 -0.58 -1.20 8.05
C GLY A 232 0.81 -0.89 7.53
N GLY A 233 0.92 -0.39 6.31
CA GLY A 233 2.21 -0.14 5.67
C GLY A 233 2.08 0.67 4.38
N VAL A 234 3.20 0.72 3.66
CA VAL A 234 3.36 1.56 2.46
C VAL A 234 4.21 0.84 1.43
N ASP A 235 3.60 0.59 0.28
CA ASP A 235 4.22 -0.04 -0.89
C ASP A 235 4.31 0.95 -2.05
N TYR A 236 5.32 0.73 -2.87
CA TYR A 236 5.35 1.21 -4.24
C TYR A 236 5.37 0.01 -5.19
N PHE A 237 4.47 0.00 -6.17
CA PHE A 237 4.42 -0.99 -7.23
C PHE A 237 4.54 -0.31 -8.60
N ALA A 238 5.16 -1.00 -9.56
CA ALA A 238 5.12 -0.63 -10.96
C ALA A 238 5.00 -1.88 -11.84
N GLY A 239 4.34 -1.76 -12.98
CA GLY A 239 4.23 -2.84 -13.96
C GLY A 239 4.29 -2.35 -15.40
N SER A 240 4.65 -3.24 -16.33
CA SER A 240 4.64 -2.93 -17.77
C SER A 240 3.30 -3.22 -18.45
N TYR A 241 2.45 -4.02 -17.83
CA TYR A 241 1.12 -4.43 -18.27
C TYR A 241 0.20 -4.58 -17.06
N ILE A 242 -1.10 -4.35 -17.23
CA ILE A 242 -2.10 -4.48 -16.16
C ILE A 242 -2.15 -5.91 -15.60
N TRP A 243 -2.57 -6.03 -14.34
CA TRP A 243 -2.55 -7.27 -13.55
C TRP A 243 -3.05 -8.53 -14.28
N ASP A 244 -4.17 -8.43 -15.01
CA ASP A 244 -4.79 -9.55 -15.74
C ASP A 244 -3.92 -10.22 -16.82
N TYR A 245 -2.88 -9.54 -17.32
CA TYR A 245 -1.94 -10.11 -18.30
C TYR A 245 -0.66 -10.66 -17.68
N ILE A 246 -0.32 -10.23 -16.45
CA ILE A 246 0.95 -10.58 -15.79
C ILE A 246 0.78 -11.57 -14.63
N CYS A 247 -0.45 -11.76 -14.14
CA CYS A 247 -0.78 -12.59 -12.97
C CYS A 247 -1.75 -13.74 -13.30
N LYS A 248 -1.52 -14.91 -12.68
CA LYS A 248 -2.51 -16.00 -12.57
C LYS A 248 -3.21 -16.02 -11.22
N ASP A 249 -2.43 -15.88 -10.16
CA ASP A 249 -2.90 -15.87 -8.78
C ASP A 249 -1.89 -15.15 -7.89
N TRP A 250 -2.37 -14.56 -6.80
CA TRP A 250 -1.50 -14.17 -5.70
C TRP A 250 -2.19 -14.27 -4.35
N TYR A 251 -1.37 -14.42 -3.31
CA TYR A 251 -1.76 -14.27 -1.91
C TYR A 251 -0.78 -13.29 -1.25
N TRP A 252 -1.31 -12.19 -0.75
CA TRP A 252 -0.52 -11.14 -0.09
C TRP A 252 -1.03 -10.91 1.34
N MET A 253 -0.12 -10.69 2.28
CA MET A 253 -0.43 -10.41 3.67
C MET A 253 0.50 -9.37 4.25
N ARG A 254 -0.06 -8.46 5.06
CA ARG A 254 0.67 -7.58 5.96
C ARG A 254 0.00 -7.54 7.32
N GLY A 255 0.77 -7.58 8.39
CA GLY A 255 0.27 -7.17 9.70
C GLY A 255 1.19 -7.46 10.86
N VAL A 256 0.64 -7.44 12.06
CA VAL A 256 1.38 -7.53 13.32
C VAL A 256 0.71 -8.52 14.25
N VAL A 257 1.51 -9.43 14.83
CA VAL A 257 1.07 -10.46 15.77
C VAL A 257 2.01 -10.44 16.98
N GLY A 258 1.60 -9.74 18.04
CA GLY A 258 2.46 -9.48 19.21
C GLY A 258 3.74 -8.73 18.83
N PRO A 259 4.95 -9.28 19.08
CA PRO A 259 6.21 -8.63 18.75
C PRO A 259 6.60 -8.77 17.27
N TYR A 260 5.86 -9.56 16.48
CA TYR A 260 6.17 -9.90 15.10
C TYR A 260 5.44 -8.98 14.13
N SER A 261 6.18 -8.33 13.23
CA SER A 261 5.63 -7.72 12.02
C SER A 261 5.93 -8.61 10.82
N ILE A 262 4.92 -8.83 9.99
CA ILE A 262 4.88 -9.92 9.01
C ILE A 262 4.48 -9.33 7.66
N VAL A 263 5.27 -9.63 6.62
CA VAL A 263 4.86 -9.49 5.23
C VAL A 263 5.10 -10.81 4.51
N PHE A 264 4.12 -11.23 3.72
CA PHE A 264 4.22 -12.37 2.83
C PHE A 264 3.54 -12.05 1.51
N TRP A 265 4.20 -12.37 0.39
CA TRP A 265 3.59 -12.37 -0.93
C TRP A 265 4.02 -13.63 -1.67
N GLN A 266 3.05 -14.39 -2.16
CA GLN A 266 3.24 -15.42 -3.18
C GLN A 266 2.47 -14.99 -4.42
N PHE A 267 3.13 -14.95 -5.58
CA PHE A 267 2.60 -14.45 -6.85
C PHE A 267 2.96 -15.42 -7.98
N THR A 268 1.96 -15.95 -8.69
CA THR A 268 2.17 -16.83 -9.84
C THR A 268 2.05 -16.04 -11.13
N SER A 269 3.15 -15.94 -11.89
CA SER A 269 3.18 -15.12 -13.11
C SER A 269 2.42 -15.77 -14.27
N ALA A 270 1.66 -14.95 -15.00
CA ALA A 270 1.07 -15.34 -16.28
C ALA A 270 2.11 -15.45 -17.41
N ILE A 271 3.25 -14.78 -17.26
CA ILE A 271 4.26 -14.60 -18.32
C ILE A 271 5.12 -15.86 -18.52
N ASP A 272 5.62 -16.44 -17.44
CA ASP A 272 6.52 -17.60 -17.46
C ASP A 272 6.01 -18.81 -16.66
N ASN A 273 4.85 -18.68 -16.01
CA ASN A 273 4.24 -19.71 -15.16
C ASN A 273 5.07 -20.08 -13.90
N ASN A 274 6.02 -19.22 -13.49
CA ASN A 274 6.74 -19.40 -12.24
C ASN A 274 6.01 -18.73 -11.07
N THR A 275 6.16 -19.29 -9.87
CA THR A 275 5.69 -18.70 -8.62
C THR A 275 6.84 -17.98 -7.93
N TYR A 276 6.63 -16.69 -7.64
CA TYR A 276 7.56 -15.81 -6.96
C TYR A 276 7.09 -15.63 -5.52
N THR A 277 7.99 -15.86 -4.55
CA THR A 277 7.69 -15.66 -3.13
C THR A 277 8.56 -14.54 -2.56
N SER A 278 8.03 -13.80 -1.61
CA SER A 278 8.76 -12.85 -0.78
C SER A 278 8.16 -12.88 0.61
N ALA A 279 8.96 -13.31 1.59
CA ALA A 279 8.49 -13.48 2.96
C ALA A 279 9.48 -12.81 3.92
N PHE A 280 8.97 -11.95 4.80
CA PHE A 280 9.77 -11.09 5.66
C PHE A 280 9.16 -11.02 7.07
N LEU A 281 10.01 -11.24 8.07
CA LEU A 281 9.61 -11.29 9.47
C LEU A 281 10.53 -10.42 10.32
N VAL A 282 9.93 -9.42 10.96
CA VAL A 282 10.59 -8.51 11.91
C VAL A 282 10.11 -8.84 13.31
N GLN A 283 11.01 -8.89 14.28
CA GLN A 283 10.67 -9.01 15.70
C GLN A 283 11.28 -7.84 16.47
N ASN A 284 10.42 -7.02 17.12
CA ASN A 284 10.84 -5.84 17.86
C ASN A 284 11.76 -4.88 17.06
N GLY A 285 11.44 -4.62 15.79
CA GLY A 285 12.24 -3.76 14.91
C GLY A 285 13.47 -4.42 14.24
N ALA A 286 13.87 -5.63 14.66
CA ALA A 286 14.97 -6.36 14.04
C ALA A 286 14.46 -7.42 13.05
N VAL A 287 15.03 -7.48 11.84
CA VAL A 287 14.75 -8.57 10.89
C VAL A 287 15.26 -9.89 11.49
N ILE A 288 14.39 -10.88 11.60
CA ILE A 288 14.74 -12.21 12.12
C ILE A 288 14.66 -13.32 11.09
N PHE A 289 13.96 -13.10 9.98
CA PHE A 289 13.85 -14.03 8.86
C PHE A 289 13.49 -13.29 7.57
N SER A 290 14.08 -13.71 6.45
CA SER A 290 13.67 -13.30 5.10
C SER A 290 13.99 -14.41 4.10
N THR A 291 13.15 -14.61 3.09
CA THR A 291 13.43 -15.53 1.96
C THR A 291 12.59 -15.20 0.72
N GLN A 292 13.08 -15.63 -0.44
CA GLN A 292 12.32 -15.70 -1.70
C GLN A 292 11.88 -17.12 -2.06
N ASN A 293 12.32 -18.14 -1.31
CA ASN A 293 11.99 -19.53 -1.61
C ASN A 293 10.59 -19.88 -1.11
N SER A 294 9.75 -20.46 -1.97
CA SER A 294 8.55 -21.16 -1.52
C SER A 294 8.91 -22.53 -0.96
N GLY A 295 8.01 -23.13 -0.17
CA GLY A 295 8.16 -24.52 0.28
C GLY A 295 8.15 -25.57 -0.84
N LEU A 296 7.82 -25.18 -2.08
CA LEU A 296 7.84 -26.05 -3.27
C LEU A 296 9.21 -26.03 -3.99
N ASP A 297 10.02 -24.98 -3.78
CA ASP A 297 11.24 -24.72 -4.55
C ASP A 297 12.53 -25.08 -3.80
N ILE A 298 12.43 -25.72 -2.63
CA ILE A 298 13.61 -26.07 -1.81
C ILE A 298 14.52 -27.08 -2.52
N SER A 299 15.79 -26.74 -2.69
CA SER A 299 16.80 -27.60 -3.30
C SER A 299 17.35 -28.64 -2.33
N GLY A 300 17.26 -28.35 -1.03
CA GLY A 300 17.57 -29.29 0.05
C GLY A 300 17.17 -28.74 1.42
N PRO A 301 17.38 -29.51 2.49
CA PRO A 301 16.96 -29.13 3.83
C PRO A 301 17.80 -27.99 4.44
N GLN A 302 18.81 -27.46 3.73
CA GLN A 302 19.58 -26.29 4.17
C GLN A 302 18.90 -24.96 3.77
N ASP A 303 17.89 -24.98 2.90
CA ASP A 303 17.27 -23.77 2.39
C ASP A 303 16.18 -23.24 3.34
N SER A 304 16.24 -21.95 3.67
CA SER A 304 15.16 -21.26 4.36
C SER A 304 14.02 -20.97 3.39
N TYR A 305 12.78 -21.28 3.78
CA TYR A 305 11.59 -21.11 2.93
C TYR A 305 10.40 -20.59 3.73
N ALA A 306 9.44 -20.02 3.00
CA ALA A 306 8.13 -19.70 3.55
C ALA A 306 7.03 -20.41 2.75
N ASN A 307 5.91 -20.70 3.39
CA ASN A 307 4.77 -21.30 2.73
C ASN A 307 3.44 -20.77 3.27
N ILE A 308 2.44 -20.77 2.40
CA ILE A 308 1.04 -20.48 2.70
C ILE A 308 0.21 -21.77 2.67
N THR A 309 -0.84 -21.84 3.48
CA THR A 309 -1.88 -22.86 3.40
C THR A 309 -3.25 -22.22 3.58
N LEU A 310 -4.18 -22.51 2.68
CA LEU A 310 -5.56 -22.04 2.75
C LEU A 310 -6.30 -22.78 3.86
N LEU A 311 -6.98 -22.04 4.75
CA LEU A 311 -7.73 -22.61 5.87
C LEU A 311 -9.22 -22.72 5.52
N TYR A 312 -9.84 -23.82 5.92
CA TYR A 312 -11.23 -24.13 5.61
C TYR A 312 -11.97 -24.71 6.83
N GLY A 313 -13.26 -24.41 6.93
CA GLY A 313 -14.21 -25.17 7.76
C GLY A 313 -14.33 -24.72 9.22
N THR A 314 -15.02 -25.56 10.01
CA THR A 314 -15.49 -25.23 11.37
C THR A 314 -14.34 -25.10 12.37
N GLY A 315 -13.85 -23.87 12.55
CA GLY A 315 -12.75 -23.54 13.45
C GLY A 315 -12.01 -22.26 13.06
N HIS A 316 -12.12 -21.87 11.78
CA HIS A 316 -11.39 -20.74 11.18
C HIS A 316 -12.34 -19.67 10.65
N GLY A 317 -13.50 -19.44 11.29
CA GLY A 317 -14.46 -18.42 10.88
C GLY A 317 -15.55 -18.89 9.89
N VAL A 318 -16.28 -17.92 9.33
CA VAL A 318 -17.39 -18.12 8.38
C VAL A 318 -17.38 -17.16 7.19
N VAL A 319 -16.44 -16.20 7.17
CA VAL A 319 -16.28 -15.23 6.08
C VAL A 319 -15.35 -15.83 5.03
N THR A 320 -15.73 -15.74 3.76
CA THR A 320 -14.99 -16.25 2.60
C THR A 320 -14.96 -15.20 1.50
N ALA A 321 -14.16 -15.40 0.44
CA ALA A 321 -14.27 -14.55 -0.73
C ALA A 321 -15.68 -14.69 -1.37
N PRO A 322 -16.37 -13.60 -1.73
CA PRO A 322 -17.70 -13.68 -2.35
C PRO A 322 -17.69 -14.34 -3.74
N MET A 323 -16.56 -14.27 -4.45
CA MET A 323 -16.43 -14.72 -5.84
C MET A 323 -15.17 -15.58 -6.09
N GLY A 324 -14.26 -15.65 -5.11
CA GLY A 324 -12.95 -16.29 -5.19
C GLY A 324 -12.96 -17.70 -4.62
N LEU A 325 -11.94 -18.05 -3.85
CA LEU A 325 -11.89 -19.30 -3.10
C LEU A 325 -12.73 -19.20 -1.81
N ASN A 326 -13.14 -20.36 -1.30
CA ASN A 326 -13.99 -20.47 -0.11
C ASN A 326 -13.18 -20.72 1.18
N ASP A 327 -11.93 -20.28 1.18
CA ASP A 327 -11.06 -20.19 2.34
C ASP A 327 -11.60 -19.16 3.35
N THR A 328 -11.29 -19.38 4.62
CA THR A 328 -11.73 -18.56 5.75
C THR A 328 -10.58 -17.89 6.49
N GLY A 329 -9.36 -18.00 5.95
CA GLY A 329 -8.11 -17.50 6.52
C GLY A 329 -6.90 -18.22 5.94
N TYR A 330 -5.71 -17.80 6.35
CA TYR A 330 -4.44 -18.35 5.87
C TYR A 330 -3.57 -18.83 7.02
N ALA A 331 -2.86 -19.94 6.84
CA ALA A 331 -1.71 -20.29 7.66
C ALA A 331 -0.42 -19.93 6.93
N LEU A 332 0.50 -19.28 7.63
CA LEU A 332 1.83 -18.91 7.16
C LEU A 332 2.89 -19.62 8.01
N ASP A 333 3.76 -20.37 7.33
CA ASP A 333 4.93 -21.01 7.92
C ASP A 333 6.20 -20.32 7.42
N PHE A 334 7.06 -19.90 8.35
CA PHE A 334 8.39 -19.37 8.09
C PHE A 334 9.39 -20.35 8.69
N VAL A 335 10.29 -20.93 7.87
CA VAL A 335 11.16 -22.03 8.27
C VAL A 335 12.60 -21.72 7.91
N GLU A 336 13.48 -21.60 8.90
CA GLU A 336 14.91 -21.56 8.69
C GLU A 336 15.45 -22.93 8.28
N GLY A 337 16.32 -22.94 7.27
CA GLY A 337 17.02 -24.14 6.84
C GLY A 337 17.91 -24.73 7.93
N ILE A 338 18.20 -26.03 7.83
CA ILE A 338 19.16 -26.72 8.68
C ILE A 338 20.55 -26.10 8.48
N THR A 339 21.27 -25.79 9.56
CA THR A 339 22.66 -25.35 9.52
C THR A 339 23.52 -26.27 10.39
N ASN A 340 24.61 -26.83 9.85
CA ASN A 340 25.50 -27.76 10.56
C ASN A 340 24.78 -28.96 11.21
N GLY A 341 23.69 -29.45 10.60
CA GLY A 341 22.88 -30.54 11.13
C GLY A 341 21.88 -30.15 12.23
N VAL A 342 21.82 -28.88 12.62
CA VAL A 342 20.83 -28.34 13.56
C VAL A 342 19.67 -27.71 12.77
N ALA A 343 18.44 -28.10 13.08
CA ALA A 343 17.26 -27.49 12.47
C ALA A 343 17.11 -26.03 12.89
N GLY A 344 16.79 -25.17 11.91
CA GLY A 344 16.52 -23.76 12.17
C GLY A 344 15.21 -23.52 12.91
N ARG A 345 14.96 -22.26 13.28
CA ARG A 345 13.71 -21.84 13.91
C ARG A 345 12.55 -21.94 12.92
N ARG A 346 11.35 -22.18 13.45
CA ARG A 346 10.09 -22.09 12.72
C ARG A 346 9.13 -21.15 13.43
N TRP A 347 8.44 -20.33 12.66
CA TRP A 347 7.32 -19.52 13.09
C TRP A 347 6.08 -19.92 12.31
N HIS A 348 4.95 -19.92 13.01
CA HIS A 348 3.66 -20.28 12.46
C HIS A 348 2.64 -19.21 12.86
N PHE A 349 1.89 -18.72 11.88
CA PHE A 349 0.84 -17.73 12.06
C PHE A 349 -0.42 -18.19 11.32
N GLU A 350 -1.58 -18.02 11.95
CA GLU A 350 -2.89 -18.22 11.33
C GLU A 350 -3.64 -16.89 11.31
N THR A 351 -4.29 -16.59 10.20
CA THR A 351 -5.29 -15.53 10.06
C THR A 351 -6.70 -16.12 10.02
N GLN A 352 -7.69 -15.29 10.32
CA GLN A 352 -9.10 -15.61 10.18
C GLN A 352 -9.82 -14.38 9.63
N HIS A 353 -10.53 -14.55 8.51
CA HIS A 353 -11.35 -13.50 7.91
C HIS A 353 -12.43 -13.02 8.90
N GLN A 354 -12.40 -11.74 9.24
CA GLN A 354 -13.46 -11.08 10.02
C GLN A 354 -14.43 -10.36 9.11
N ASN A 355 -13.92 -9.64 8.12
CA ASN A 355 -14.71 -8.87 7.16
C ASN A 355 -14.05 -8.86 5.78
N VAL A 356 -14.86 -8.86 4.72
CA VAL A 356 -14.38 -8.57 3.36
C VAL A 356 -14.17 -7.07 3.25
N GLY A 357 -12.92 -6.62 3.14
CA GLY A 357 -12.58 -5.20 2.95
C GLY A 357 -13.05 -4.71 1.58
N PHE A 358 -12.59 -5.39 0.53
CA PHE A 358 -12.90 -5.07 -0.85
C PHE A 358 -13.02 -6.36 -1.67
N SER A 359 -13.84 -6.37 -2.71
CA SER A 359 -13.92 -7.49 -3.65
C SER A 359 -14.41 -7.00 -5.00
N THR A 360 -13.69 -7.34 -6.07
CA THR A 360 -14.01 -6.92 -7.43
C THR A 360 -13.63 -7.98 -8.47
N LEU A 361 -14.09 -7.76 -9.70
CA LEU A 361 -13.70 -8.50 -10.89
C LEU A 361 -12.79 -7.58 -11.72
N PRO A 362 -11.46 -7.60 -11.53
CA PRO A 362 -10.55 -6.73 -12.30
C PRO A 362 -10.59 -7.05 -13.80
N GLY A 363 -10.99 -8.28 -14.16
CA GLY A 363 -11.39 -8.66 -15.50
C GLY A 363 -12.46 -9.75 -15.49
N ILE A 364 -12.93 -10.16 -16.67
CA ILE A 364 -14.06 -11.10 -16.82
C ILE A 364 -13.80 -12.49 -16.20
N ASN A 365 -12.53 -12.87 -16.03
CA ASN A 365 -12.13 -14.17 -15.46
C ASN A 365 -11.39 -14.05 -14.12
N SER A 366 -11.01 -12.85 -13.70
CA SER A 366 -10.19 -12.63 -12.50
C SER A 366 -11.07 -12.23 -11.33
N VAL A 367 -10.69 -12.63 -10.12
CA VAL A 367 -11.32 -12.19 -8.88
C VAL A 367 -10.25 -11.67 -7.95
N TYR A 368 -10.46 -10.47 -7.42
CA TYR A 368 -9.65 -9.92 -6.35
C TYR A 368 -10.50 -9.75 -5.09
N THR A 369 -9.97 -10.14 -3.93
CA THR A 369 -10.63 -9.92 -2.63
C THR A 369 -9.58 -9.61 -1.57
N ARG A 370 -9.81 -8.52 -0.83
CA ARG A 370 -9.04 -8.10 0.36
C ARG A 370 -9.90 -8.31 1.60
N PHE A 371 -9.30 -8.76 2.68
CA PHE A 371 -9.95 -9.00 3.97
C PHE A 371 -9.31 -8.18 5.09
N ALA A 372 -10.12 -7.91 6.12
CA ALA A 372 -9.63 -7.58 7.45
C ALA A 372 -9.63 -8.88 8.26
N ASP A 373 -8.45 -9.31 8.71
CA ASP A 373 -8.27 -10.55 9.48
C ASP A 373 -7.82 -10.27 10.91
N SER A 374 -8.35 -11.07 11.83
CA SER A 374 -7.68 -11.31 13.11
C SER A 374 -6.58 -12.36 12.90
N ALA A 375 -5.49 -12.27 13.65
CA ALA A 375 -4.34 -13.14 13.49
C ALA A 375 -3.81 -13.64 14.85
N LYS A 376 -3.20 -14.83 14.83
CA LYS A 376 -2.56 -15.46 15.99
C LYS A 376 -1.29 -16.20 15.56
N GLY A 377 -0.32 -16.38 16.44
CA GLY A 377 0.87 -17.18 16.13
C GLY A 377 2.13 -16.77 16.88
N GLY A 378 3.27 -17.25 16.40
CA GLY A 378 4.60 -16.95 16.95
C GLY A 378 5.62 -18.00 16.56
N GLN A 379 6.77 -18.00 17.22
CA GLN A 379 7.77 -19.07 17.08
C GLN A 379 7.23 -20.36 17.71
N ASN A 380 7.51 -21.51 17.09
CA ASN A 380 7.12 -22.82 17.62
C ASN A 380 7.61 -23.01 19.06
N GLU A 381 6.79 -23.73 19.85
CA GLU A 381 7.02 -24.03 21.29
C GLU A 381 7.08 -22.80 22.22
N GLN A 382 6.88 -21.59 21.70
CA GLN A 382 6.81 -20.35 22.49
C GLN A 382 5.36 -19.88 22.70
N LYS A 383 5.23 -18.72 23.33
CA LYS A 383 3.95 -18.03 23.53
C LYS A 383 3.29 -17.73 22.18
N VAL A 384 2.03 -18.15 22.04
CA VAL A 384 1.13 -17.69 20.96
C VAL A 384 0.66 -16.28 21.28
N TYR A 385 0.87 -15.37 20.34
CA TYR A 385 0.40 -13.99 20.38
C TYR A 385 -0.88 -13.83 19.56
N LYS A 386 -1.53 -12.67 19.69
CA LYS A 386 -2.66 -12.22 18.88
C LYS A 386 -2.31 -10.91 18.17
N GLY A 387 -3.04 -10.59 17.12
CA GLY A 387 -2.97 -9.33 16.40
C GLY A 387 -3.91 -9.32 15.21
N ALA A 388 -3.53 -8.64 14.13
CA ALA A 388 -4.37 -8.45 12.95
C ALA A 388 -3.52 -8.38 11.67
N MET A 389 -4.12 -8.73 10.53
CA MET A 389 -3.49 -8.66 9.21
C MET A 389 -4.50 -8.20 8.14
N ASN A 390 -4.07 -7.32 7.23
CA ASN A 390 -4.70 -7.24 5.92
C ASN A 390 -4.21 -8.44 5.11
N THR A 391 -5.15 -9.12 4.45
CA THR A 391 -4.83 -10.27 3.59
C THR A 391 -5.59 -10.18 2.28
N GLU A 392 -5.00 -10.71 1.21
CA GLU A 392 -5.52 -10.60 -0.14
C GLU A 392 -5.40 -11.91 -0.89
N GLN A 393 -6.41 -12.23 -1.67
CA GLN A 393 -6.32 -13.21 -2.75
C GLN A 393 -6.67 -12.56 -4.09
N PHE A 394 -5.90 -12.92 -5.10
CA PHE A 394 -6.25 -12.77 -6.51
C PHE A 394 -6.24 -14.14 -7.16
N VAL A 395 -7.28 -14.45 -7.92
CA VAL A 395 -7.43 -15.75 -8.59
C VAL A 395 -8.02 -15.56 -9.99
N THR A 396 -7.23 -15.90 -11.01
CA THR A 396 -7.65 -15.92 -12.41
C THR A 396 -8.25 -17.27 -12.78
N LYS A 397 -9.53 -17.27 -13.18
CA LYS A 397 -10.27 -18.46 -13.62
C LYS A 397 -9.88 -18.91 -15.04
N VAL A 398 -9.43 -17.97 -15.89
CA VAL A 398 -8.89 -18.21 -17.25
C VAL A 398 -7.92 -17.08 -17.61
N VAL A 399 -6.68 -17.42 -17.95
CA VAL A 399 -5.60 -16.47 -18.29
C VAL A 399 -5.66 -16.10 -19.78
N TYR A 400 -5.49 -14.82 -20.11
CA TYR A 400 -5.35 -14.35 -21.49
C TYR A 400 -3.91 -14.48 -22.00
N PRO A 401 -3.69 -14.97 -23.23
CA PRO A 401 -2.37 -14.85 -23.86
C PRO A 401 -2.08 -13.38 -24.18
N LEU A 402 -0.82 -12.97 -24.04
CA LEU A 402 -0.32 -11.78 -24.71
C LEU A 402 -0.45 -11.99 -26.24
N ILE A 403 -1.00 -10.99 -26.94
CA ILE A 403 -1.16 -10.95 -28.41
C ILE A 403 -0.09 -10.03 -29.01
#